data_AF-A0A968HVW9-F1
#
_entry.id   AF-A0A968HVW9-F1
#
_cell.length_a   1.000
_cell.length_b   1.000
_cell.length_c   1.000
_cell.angle_alpha   90.00
_cell.angle_beta   90.00
_cell.angle_gamma   90.00
#
_symmetry.space_group_name_H-M   'P 1'
#
loop_
_entity.id
_entity.type
_entity.pdbx_description
1 polymer ?
#
loop_
_entity_poly.entity_id
_entity_poly.type
_entity_poly.pdbx_seq_one_letter_code
_entity_poly.pdbx_strand_id
1 'polypeptide(L)'
;LAMQLDAIDRVRPGVRYRDIHLAAARVLARGLVDEGILRGDVDGLVERGATGLFFVHGLGHLLGLDVHDMEDLGDRAGYAPGRSRSEQFGLCYLRLDRDLRPGMAVTIEPGFYQVPALLAPGSEIVAPFEADGTLDRAALSRFADVRGIRIEDDVLVTSGDPEVLTAALAKKPGEVEALVGTR
;
A
#
# COMPACT_ATOMS: atom_id res chain seq x y z
N LEU A 1 0.85 0.36 10.18
CA LEU A 1 0.60 -0.94 10.82
C LEU A 1 -0.78 -1.53 10.47
N ALA A 2 -1.90 -0.83 10.70
CA ALA A 2 -3.24 -1.36 10.39
C ALA A 2 -3.40 -1.85 8.93
N MET A 3 -2.94 -1.07 7.95
CA MET A 3 -2.93 -1.47 6.53
C MET A 3 -2.21 -2.79 6.31
N GLN A 4 -1.06 -2.98 6.97
CA GLN A 4 -0.21 -4.15 6.81
C GLN A 4 -0.88 -5.40 7.38
N LEU A 5 -1.41 -5.32 8.61
CA LEU A 5 -2.04 -6.45 9.26
C LEU A 5 -3.31 -6.91 8.52
N ASP A 6 -4.16 -5.98 8.07
CA ASP A 6 -5.34 -6.30 7.24
C ASP A 6 -4.93 -6.91 5.89
N ALA A 7 -3.87 -6.39 5.26
CA ALA A 7 -3.38 -6.94 4.00
C ALA A 7 -2.81 -8.36 4.16
N ILE A 8 -2.00 -8.61 5.20
CA ILE A 8 -1.45 -9.94 5.52
C ILE A 8 -2.58 -10.94 5.77
N ASP A 9 -3.60 -10.57 6.56
CA ASP A 9 -4.72 -11.47 6.84
C ASP A 9 -5.54 -11.83 5.59
N ARG A 10 -5.45 -11.06 4.51
CA ARG A 10 -6.10 -11.38 3.23
C ARG A 10 -5.25 -12.25 2.31
N VAL A 11 -3.98 -12.48 2.64
CA VAL A 11 -3.11 -13.38 1.89
C VAL A 11 -3.62 -14.81 2.07
N ARG A 12 -4.48 -15.26 1.15
CA ARG A 12 -5.11 -16.58 1.13
C ARG A 12 -5.19 -17.12 -0.30
N PRO A 13 -5.22 -18.45 -0.48
CA PRO A 13 -5.47 -19.05 -1.80
C PRO A 13 -6.73 -18.50 -2.47
N GLY A 14 -6.64 -18.19 -3.76
CA GLY A 14 -7.73 -17.69 -4.58
C GLY A 14 -8.00 -16.19 -4.45
N VAL A 15 -7.46 -15.51 -3.44
CA VAL A 15 -7.60 -14.05 -3.31
C VAL A 15 -6.75 -13.36 -4.36
N ARG A 16 -7.34 -12.43 -5.10
CA ARG A 16 -6.64 -11.58 -6.07
C ARG A 16 -5.79 -10.54 -5.34
N TYR A 17 -4.50 -10.48 -5.65
CA TYR A 17 -3.58 -9.57 -4.97
C TYR A 17 -3.96 -8.07 -5.10
N ARG A 18 -4.53 -7.67 -6.24
CA ARG A 18 -5.08 -6.32 -6.43
C ARG A 18 -6.18 -5.99 -5.42
N ASP A 19 -7.01 -6.95 -5.04
CA ASP A 19 -8.09 -6.72 -4.08
C ASP A 19 -7.52 -6.48 -2.66
N ILE A 20 -6.39 -7.10 -2.34
CA ILE A 20 -5.62 -6.84 -1.12
C ILE A 20 -5.06 -5.41 -1.15
N HIS A 21 -4.51 -4.97 -2.27
CA HIS A 21 -4.05 -3.57 -2.42
C HIS A 21 -5.20 -2.58 -2.22
N LEU A 22 -6.37 -2.82 -2.81
CA LEU A 22 -7.54 -1.96 -2.65
C LEU A 22 -8.06 -1.98 -1.20
N ALA A 23 -7.99 -3.10 -0.50
CA ALA A 23 -8.31 -3.16 0.93
C ALA A 23 -7.34 -2.33 1.76
N ALA A 24 -6.03 -2.45 1.53
CA ALA A 24 -5.01 -1.62 2.19
C ALA A 24 -5.22 -0.12 1.92
N ALA A 25 -5.59 0.24 0.67
CA ALA A 25 -5.93 1.62 0.31
C ALA A 25 -7.15 2.14 1.07
N ARG A 26 -8.19 1.32 1.29
CA ARG A 26 -9.36 1.69 2.12
C ARG A 26 -8.98 1.93 3.58
N VAL A 27 -8.09 1.11 4.13
CA VAL A 27 -7.58 1.31 5.50
C VAL A 27 -6.83 2.64 5.60
N LEU A 28 -5.99 2.96 4.60
CA LEU A 28 -5.33 4.27 4.53
C LEU A 28 -6.33 5.41 4.41
N ALA A 29 -7.26 5.33 3.47
CA ALA A 29 -8.27 6.37 3.23
C ALA A 29 -9.04 6.68 4.51
N ARG A 30 -9.47 5.65 5.26
CA ARG A 30 -10.13 5.81 6.55
C ARG A 30 -9.27 6.59 7.54
N GLY A 31 -8.00 6.21 7.72
CA GLY A 31 -7.09 6.93 8.61
C GLY A 31 -6.86 8.38 8.19
N LEU A 32 -6.74 8.65 6.89
CA LEU A 32 -6.60 10.02 6.37
C LEU A 32 -7.87 10.86 6.54
N VAL A 33 -9.04 10.24 6.48
CA VAL A 33 -10.33 10.88 6.80
C VAL A 33 -10.44 11.18 8.29
N ASP A 34 -10.07 10.22 9.14
CA ASP A 34 -10.09 10.37 10.60
C ASP A 34 -9.16 11.52 11.06
N GLU A 35 -8.00 11.69 10.41
CA GLU A 35 -7.08 12.81 10.67
C GLU A 35 -7.49 14.14 10.00
N GLY A 36 -8.55 14.11 9.18
CA GLY A 36 -9.06 15.26 8.44
C GLY A 36 -8.21 15.70 7.24
N ILE A 37 -7.23 14.88 6.83
CA ILE A 37 -6.36 15.12 5.67
C ILE A 37 -7.14 14.92 4.36
N LEU A 38 -7.96 13.88 4.29
CA LEU A 38 -8.88 13.64 3.18
C LEU A 38 -10.33 13.84 3.63
N ARG A 39 -11.19 14.26 2.71
CA ARG A 39 -12.64 14.40 2.92
C ARG A 39 -13.42 13.62 1.87
N GLY A 40 -14.41 12.86 2.31
CA GLY A 40 -15.30 12.09 1.43
C GLY A 40 -15.60 10.70 1.96
N ASP A 41 -16.33 9.93 1.15
CA ASP A 41 -16.55 8.51 1.40
C ASP A 41 -15.28 7.68 1.09
N VAL A 42 -15.02 6.67 1.91
CA VAL A 42 -13.80 5.85 1.82
C VAL A 42 -13.69 5.13 0.47
N ASP A 43 -14.76 4.53 -0.02
CA ASP A 43 -14.75 3.81 -1.28
C ASP A 43 -14.60 4.79 -2.46
N GLY A 44 -15.32 5.91 -2.41
CA GLY A 44 -15.19 6.98 -3.40
C GLY A 44 -13.78 7.60 -3.48
N LEU A 45 -13.06 7.70 -2.35
CA LEU A 45 -11.67 8.17 -2.32
C LEU A 45 -10.71 7.18 -3.01
N VAL A 46 -10.90 5.88 -2.80
CA VAL A 46 -10.08 4.83 -3.44
C VAL A 46 -10.38 4.74 -4.93
N GLU A 47 -11.66 4.80 -5.32
CA GLU A 47 -12.11 4.76 -6.71
C GLU A 47 -11.61 5.95 -7.54
N ARG A 48 -11.57 7.16 -6.93
CA ARG A 48 -11.01 8.35 -7.59
C ARG A 48 -9.48 8.41 -7.55
N GLY A 49 -8.82 7.49 -6.84
CA GLY A 49 -7.36 7.46 -6.70
C GLY A 49 -6.76 8.48 -5.75
N ALA A 50 -7.55 9.09 -4.85
CA ALA A 50 -7.05 10.05 -3.87
C ALA A 50 -6.01 9.45 -2.91
N THR A 51 -6.10 8.14 -2.61
CA THR A 51 -5.10 7.45 -1.81
C THR A 51 -3.73 7.40 -2.49
N GLY A 52 -3.69 7.46 -3.82
CA GLY A 52 -2.45 7.47 -4.60
C GLY A 52 -1.57 8.69 -4.34
N LEU A 53 -2.12 9.77 -3.75
CA LEU A 53 -1.33 10.91 -3.28
C LEU A 53 -0.31 10.53 -2.19
N PHE A 54 -0.62 9.50 -1.41
CA PHE A 54 0.16 9.09 -0.24
C PHE A 54 0.64 7.63 -0.30
N PHE A 55 -0.08 6.76 -1.01
CA PHE A 55 0.31 5.38 -1.29
C PHE A 55 0.73 5.27 -2.76
N VAL A 56 1.94 5.76 -3.02
CA VAL A 56 2.44 6.09 -4.37
C VAL A 56 3.00 4.87 -5.13
N HIS A 57 2.89 3.67 -4.56
CA HIS A 57 3.41 2.43 -5.12
C HIS A 57 2.42 1.26 -4.94
N GLY A 58 2.72 0.13 -5.57
CA GLY A 58 1.97 -1.12 -5.38
C GLY A 58 2.06 -1.64 -3.95
N LEU A 59 1.14 -2.54 -3.56
CA LEU A 59 1.17 -3.16 -2.22
C LEU A 59 2.42 -4.03 -1.98
N GLY A 60 3.01 -4.53 -3.05
CA GLY A 60 4.15 -5.43 -3.04
C GLY A 60 4.21 -6.22 -4.34
N HIS A 61 4.93 -7.34 -4.31
CA HIS A 61 5.29 -8.12 -5.48
C HIS A 61 5.54 -9.59 -5.12
N LEU A 62 5.75 -10.44 -6.13
CA LEU A 62 6.31 -11.78 -5.93
C LEU A 62 7.74 -11.67 -5.41
N LEU A 63 8.13 -12.58 -4.52
CA LEU A 63 9.47 -12.71 -3.97
C LEU A 63 9.99 -14.13 -4.22
N GLY A 64 11.23 -14.25 -4.67
CA GLY A 64 11.82 -15.53 -5.02
C GLY A 64 13.33 -15.47 -5.18
N LEU A 65 13.83 -15.90 -6.33
CA LEU A 65 15.26 -15.80 -6.63
C LEU A 65 15.68 -14.35 -6.86
N ASP A 66 14.77 -13.54 -7.44
CA ASP A 66 14.90 -12.10 -7.52
C ASP A 66 14.03 -11.41 -6.46
N VAL A 67 14.40 -10.18 -6.08
CA VAL A 67 13.61 -9.36 -5.14
C VAL A 67 12.23 -9.10 -5.73
N HIS A 68 12.17 -8.55 -6.95
CA HIS A 68 10.96 -8.55 -7.76
C HIS A 68 10.97 -9.79 -8.65
N ASP A 69 10.47 -10.91 -8.14
CA ASP A 69 10.62 -12.21 -8.80
C ASP A 69 10.06 -12.18 -10.23
N MET A 70 10.89 -12.63 -11.18
CA MET A 70 10.55 -12.71 -12.61
C MET A 70 10.21 -11.36 -13.28
N GLU A 71 10.61 -10.20 -12.72
CA GLU A 71 10.37 -8.88 -13.32
C GLU A 71 10.95 -8.73 -14.74
N ASP A 72 12.08 -9.39 -15.03
CA ASP A 72 12.73 -9.38 -16.34
C ASP A 72 11.86 -9.99 -17.46
N LEU A 73 10.80 -10.73 -17.11
CA LEU A 73 9.81 -11.25 -18.05
C LEU A 73 8.68 -10.24 -18.33
N GLY A 74 8.78 -9.04 -17.76
CA GLY A 74 7.78 -7.99 -17.77
C GLY A 74 6.52 -8.37 -16.98
N ASP A 75 5.41 -7.71 -17.32
CA ASP A 75 4.13 -7.92 -16.62
C ASP A 75 3.57 -9.34 -16.76
N ARG A 76 4.09 -10.16 -17.68
CA ARG A 76 3.63 -11.55 -17.88
C ARG A 76 3.72 -12.38 -16.61
N ALA A 77 4.75 -12.18 -15.79
CA ALA A 77 4.91 -12.91 -14.54
C ALA A 77 3.98 -12.40 -13.45
N GLY A 78 3.76 -11.08 -13.37
CA GLY A 78 2.92 -10.45 -12.35
C GLY A 78 1.42 -10.46 -12.65
N TYR A 79 0.98 -10.55 -13.91
CA TYR A 79 -0.41 -10.37 -14.30
C TYR A 79 -1.00 -11.64 -14.90
N ALA A 80 -2.19 -12.05 -14.43
CA ALA A 80 -2.89 -13.18 -15.04
C ALA A 80 -3.29 -12.85 -16.50
N PRO A 81 -3.43 -13.86 -17.40
CA PRO A 81 -3.91 -13.64 -18.75
C PRO A 81 -5.21 -12.82 -18.80
N GLY A 82 -5.24 -11.78 -19.63
CA GLY A 82 -6.37 -10.86 -19.74
C GLY A 82 -6.40 -9.73 -18.69
N ARG A 83 -5.41 -9.65 -17.78
CA ARG A 83 -5.24 -8.54 -16.84
C ARG A 83 -4.11 -7.61 -17.31
N SER A 84 -4.26 -6.32 -17.04
CA SER A 84 -3.29 -5.27 -17.37
C SER A 84 -3.13 -4.30 -16.21
N ARG A 85 -2.05 -3.52 -16.24
CA ARG A 85 -1.84 -2.40 -15.31
C ARG A 85 -3.02 -1.44 -15.35
N SER A 86 -3.30 -0.82 -14.20
CA SER A 86 -4.24 0.30 -14.12
C SER A 86 -3.59 1.56 -14.68
N GLU A 87 -4.40 2.49 -15.19
CA GLU A 87 -3.97 3.85 -15.56
C GLU A 87 -4.04 4.82 -14.37
N GLN A 88 -4.68 4.42 -13.26
CA GLN A 88 -4.81 5.25 -12.06
C GLN A 88 -3.46 5.37 -11.33
N PHE A 89 -3.05 6.61 -11.04
CA PHE A 89 -1.82 6.88 -10.29
C PHE A 89 -1.79 6.15 -8.93
N GLY A 90 -0.60 5.68 -8.54
CA GLY A 90 -0.42 4.77 -7.41
C GLY A 90 -0.69 3.31 -7.77
N LEU A 91 -1.92 2.99 -8.18
CA LEU A 91 -2.32 1.63 -8.56
C LEU A 91 -1.62 1.12 -9.83
N CYS A 92 -1.25 2.02 -10.74
CA CYS A 92 -0.48 1.71 -11.95
C CYS A 92 0.92 1.10 -11.67
N TYR A 93 1.42 1.25 -10.44
CA TYR A 93 2.69 0.69 -9.98
C TYR A 93 2.55 -0.67 -9.28
N LEU A 94 1.35 -1.24 -9.23
CA LEU A 94 1.16 -2.60 -8.71
C LEU A 94 1.93 -3.61 -9.57
N ARG A 95 2.72 -4.47 -8.94
CA ARG A 95 3.58 -5.44 -9.63
C ARG A 95 2.94 -6.82 -9.79
N LEU A 96 1.85 -7.08 -9.06
CA LEU A 96 1.17 -8.36 -9.01
C LEU A 96 -0.34 -8.17 -9.11
N ASP A 97 -0.94 -8.75 -10.15
CA ASP A 97 -2.39 -8.87 -10.32
C ASP A 97 -2.75 -10.31 -10.71
N ARG A 98 -2.52 -11.23 -9.77
CA ARG A 98 -2.87 -12.65 -9.86
C ARG A 98 -3.67 -13.09 -8.64
N ASP A 99 -4.39 -14.18 -8.83
CA ASP A 99 -5.00 -14.90 -7.72
C ASP A 99 -3.91 -15.71 -7.03
N LEU A 100 -3.81 -15.54 -5.72
CA LEU A 100 -2.76 -16.15 -4.92
C LEU A 100 -2.94 -17.66 -4.85
N ARG A 101 -1.82 -18.39 -4.85
CA ARG A 101 -1.81 -19.85 -4.79
C ARG A 101 -0.84 -20.31 -3.70
N PRO A 102 -1.11 -21.43 -3.00
CA PRO A 102 -0.17 -22.00 -2.05
C PRO A 102 1.24 -22.14 -2.66
N GLY A 103 2.26 -21.78 -1.90
CA GLY A 103 3.66 -21.79 -2.33
C GLY A 103 4.15 -20.50 -3.01
N MET A 104 3.28 -19.53 -3.28
CA MET A 104 3.72 -18.18 -3.65
C MET A 104 4.25 -17.45 -2.42
N ALA A 105 5.41 -16.79 -2.53
CA ALA A 105 5.86 -15.80 -1.58
C ALA A 105 5.63 -14.39 -2.16
N VAL A 106 5.09 -13.49 -1.35
CA VAL A 106 4.81 -12.10 -1.72
C VAL A 106 5.27 -11.15 -0.63
N THR A 107 5.65 -9.94 -1.00
CA THR A 107 5.82 -8.86 -0.04
C THR A 107 4.45 -8.23 0.28
N ILE A 108 4.28 -7.78 1.52
CA ILE A 108 3.18 -6.91 1.95
C ILE A 108 3.80 -5.67 2.57
N GLU A 109 3.90 -4.60 1.77
CA GLU A 109 4.69 -3.41 2.07
C GLU A 109 3.90 -2.10 1.97
N PRO A 110 2.68 -1.99 2.55
CA PRO A 110 1.92 -0.75 2.47
C PRO A 110 2.70 0.43 3.08
N GLY A 111 2.54 1.59 2.46
CA GLY A 111 3.23 2.80 2.90
C GLY A 111 2.38 4.07 2.79
N PHE A 112 2.81 5.06 3.54
CA PHE A 112 2.33 6.44 3.50
C PHE A 112 3.54 7.35 3.27
N TYR A 113 3.45 8.28 2.32
CA TYR A 113 4.53 9.21 2.02
C TYR A 113 3.99 10.60 1.72
N GLN A 114 4.70 11.61 2.21
CA GLN A 114 4.52 13.00 1.80
C GLN A 114 5.62 13.37 0.81
N VAL A 115 5.45 13.01 -0.45
CA VAL A 115 6.43 13.27 -1.51
C VAL A 115 6.27 14.72 -2.01
N PRO A 116 7.23 15.63 -1.77
CA PRO A 116 7.05 17.06 -2.06
C PRO A 116 6.77 17.36 -3.54
N ALA A 117 7.40 16.61 -4.46
CA ALA A 117 7.20 16.79 -5.89
C ALA A 117 5.78 16.39 -6.35
N LEU A 118 5.19 15.38 -5.73
CA LEU A 118 3.82 14.95 -6.03
C LEU A 118 2.82 15.92 -5.40
N LEU A 119 3.06 16.29 -4.14
CA LEU A 119 2.20 17.16 -3.32
C LEU A 119 2.33 18.66 -3.64
N ALA A 120 3.17 19.03 -4.61
CA ALA A 120 3.35 20.41 -5.04
C ALA A 120 2.01 21.01 -5.49
N PRO A 121 1.63 22.22 -5.02
CA PRO A 121 0.41 22.89 -5.46
C PRO A 121 0.34 23.02 -6.98
N GLY A 122 -0.82 22.70 -7.55
CA GLY A 122 -1.05 22.79 -9.00
C GLY A 122 -0.47 21.64 -9.83
N SER A 123 0.09 20.59 -9.24
CA SER A 123 0.43 19.37 -9.98
C SER A 123 -0.84 18.70 -10.52
N GLU A 124 -0.77 18.06 -11.70
CA GLU A 124 -1.92 17.39 -12.32
C GLU A 124 -2.53 16.29 -11.42
N ILE A 125 -1.69 15.70 -10.56
CA ILE A 125 -2.08 14.63 -9.64
C ILE A 125 -2.88 15.20 -8.45
N VAL A 126 -2.52 16.38 -7.93
CA VAL A 126 -3.10 16.93 -6.70
C VAL A 126 -4.19 17.96 -6.97
N ALA A 127 -4.06 18.74 -8.05
CA ALA A 127 -4.97 19.83 -8.37
C ALA A 127 -6.46 19.44 -8.38
N PRO A 128 -6.89 18.26 -8.89
CA PRO A 128 -8.29 17.85 -8.83
C PRO A 128 -8.83 17.72 -7.40
N PHE A 129 -8.02 17.17 -6.48
CA PHE A 129 -8.41 16.94 -5.09
C PHE A 129 -8.32 18.19 -4.23
N GLU A 130 -7.51 19.17 -4.60
CA GLU A 130 -7.52 20.50 -3.97
C GLU A 130 -8.73 21.31 -4.42
N ALA A 131 -9.03 21.28 -5.72
CA ALA A 131 -10.08 22.10 -6.32
C ALA A 131 -11.47 21.75 -5.78
N ASP A 132 -11.72 20.47 -5.49
CA ASP A 132 -12.99 20.00 -4.93
C ASP A 132 -13.01 19.91 -3.39
N GLY A 133 -11.91 20.28 -2.73
CA GLY A 133 -11.79 20.26 -1.27
C GLY A 133 -11.58 18.86 -0.66
N THR A 134 -11.33 17.84 -1.48
CA THR A 134 -10.99 16.49 -1.02
C THR A 134 -9.73 16.46 -0.17
N LEU A 135 -8.70 17.23 -0.52
CA LEU A 135 -7.44 17.32 0.22
C LEU A 135 -7.42 18.57 1.11
N ASP A 136 -7.22 18.41 2.41
CA ASP A 136 -6.99 19.50 3.34
C ASP A 136 -5.49 19.68 3.65
N ARG A 137 -4.89 20.75 3.12
CA ARG A 137 -3.48 21.07 3.38
C ARG A 137 -3.21 21.57 4.79
N ALA A 138 -4.18 22.23 5.42
CA ALA A 138 -4.01 22.71 6.79
C ALA A 138 -3.93 21.51 7.74
N ALA A 139 -4.81 20.51 7.56
CA ALA A 139 -4.74 19.24 8.29
C ALA A 139 -3.44 18.50 8.00
N LEU A 140 -3.03 18.38 6.73
CA LEU A 140 -1.78 17.73 6.35
C LEU A 140 -0.55 18.39 6.99
N SER A 141 -0.52 19.73 7.09
CA SER A 141 0.63 20.46 7.62
C SER A 141 0.93 20.19 9.10
N ARG A 142 -0.03 19.62 9.86
CA ARG A 142 0.17 19.13 11.23
C ARG A 142 1.19 17.99 11.31
N PHE A 143 1.49 17.32 10.19
CA PHE A 143 2.40 16.18 10.08
C PHE A 143 3.62 16.49 9.21
N ALA A 144 4.04 17.76 9.10
CA ALA A 144 5.09 18.19 8.16
C ALA A 144 6.47 17.55 8.41
N ASP A 145 6.72 17.03 9.61
CA ASP A 145 7.93 16.31 10.01
C ASP A 145 7.90 14.82 9.60
N VAL A 146 6.73 14.27 9.28
CA VAL A 146 6.58 12.88 8.83
C VAL A 146 6.79 12.79 7.31
N ARG A 147 7.97 12.32 6.89
CA ARG A 147 8.28 12.15 5.45
C ARG A 147 7.61 10.94 4.82
N GLY A 148 7.65 9.81 5.52
CA GLY A 148 7.00 8.60 5.07
C GLY A 148 7.27 7.42 5.99
N ILE A 149 6.42 6.41 5.87
CA ILE A 149 6.43 5.19 6.66
C ILE A 149 6.14 4.04 5.70
N ARG A 150 6.93 2.99 5.76
CA ARG A 150 6.65 1.69 5.13
C ARG A 150 6.94 0.60 6.14
N ILE A 151 6.06 -0.39 6.22
CA ILE A 151 6.29 -1.61 7.00
C ILE A 151 6.08 -2.76 6.03
N GLU A 152 7.11 -3.57 5.87
CA GLU A 152 7.19 -4.63 4.89
C GLU A 152 7.41 -5.97 5.59
N ASP A 153 6.60 -6.96 5.20
CA ASP A 153 6.81 -8.35 5.58
C ASP A 153 6.84 -9.24 4.34
N ASP A 154 7.65 -10.30 4.42
CA ASP A 154 7.64 -11.39 3.45
C ASP A 154 6.61 -12.42 3.91
N VAL A 155 5.68 -12.77 3.02
CA VAL A 155 4.52 -13.60 3.36
C VAL A 155 4.40 -14.76 2.40
N LEU A 156 4.43 -15.98 2.94
CA LEU A 156 4.19 -17.21 2.22
C LEU A 156 2.68 -17.52 2.23
N VAL A 157 2.11 -17.68 1.04
CA VAL A 157 0.75 -18.18 0.86
C VAL A 157 0.75 -19.68 1.18
N THR A 158 0.03 -20.10 2.22
CA THR A 158 -0.16 -21.51 2.55
C THR A 158 -1.53 -22.01 2.03
N SER A 159 -1.92 -23.27 2.32
CA SER A 159 -3.27 -23.76 2.07
C SER A 159 -4.33 -23.22 3.04
N GLY A 160 -3.91 -22.63 4.16
CA GLY A 160 -4.76 -22.01 5.18
C GLY A 160 -4.31 -20.57 5.44
N ASP A 161 -3.99 -20.26 6.69
CA ASP A 161 -3.49 -18.95 7.10
C ASP A 161 -2.08 -18.68 6.54
N PRO A 162 -1.71 -17.42 6.26
CA PRO A 162 -0.44 -17.11 5.66
C PRO A 162 0.67 -17.28 6.70
N GLU A 163 1.86 -17.63 6.24
CA GLU A 163 3.04 -17.63 7.09
C GLU A 163 3.81 -16.33 6.87
N VAL A 164 3.98 -15.54 7.93
CA VAL A 164 4.77 -14.31 7.90
C VAL A 164 6.22 -14.67 8.21
N LEU A 165 7.07 -14.71 7.19
CA LEU A 165 8.46 -15.16 7.27
C LEU A 165 9.33 -14.19 8.11
N THR A 166 8.91 -12.92 8.17
CA THR A 166 9.55 -11.82 8.91
C THR A 166 8.85 -11.52 10.25
N ALA A 167 8.05 -12.45 10.79
CA ALA A 167 7.23 -12.24 11.99
C ALA A 167 8.02 -11.79 13.23
N ALA A 168 9.32 -12.10 13.31
CA ALA A 168 10.17 -11.75 14.44
C ALA A 168 10.52 -10.24 14.52
N LEU A 169 10.27 -9.45 13.47
CA LEU A 169 10.56 -8.02 13.46
C LEU A 169 9.58 -7.23 14.35
N ALA A 170 10.12 -6.35 15.19
CA ALA A 170 9.34 -5.41 16.00
C ALA A 170 8.61 -4.40 15.11
N LYS A 171 7.30 -4.28 15.26
CA LYS A 171 6.45 -3.43 14.40
C LYS A 171 5.53 -2.50 15.16
N LYS A 172 5.16 -2.83 16.40
CA LYS A 172 4.38 -1.91 17.25
C LYS A 172 5.31 -0.84 17.83
N PRO A 173 4.82 0.40 18.04
CA PRO A 173 5.62 1.48 18.61
C PRO A 173 6.38 1.07 19.87
N GLY A 174 5.69 0.47 20.85
CA GLY A 174 6.34 0.02 22.09
C GLY A 174 7.36 -1.11 21.92
N GLU A 175 7.20 -1.99 20.92
CA GLU A 175 8.18 -3.04 20.61
C GLU A 175 9.45 -2.40 20.01
N VAL A 176 9.28 -1.42 19.12
CA VAL A 176 10.39 -0.68 18.50
C VAL A 176 11.12 0.17 19.54
N GLU A 177 10.38 0.89 20.40
CA GLU A 177 10.96 1.69 21.50
C GLU A 177 11.77 0.81 22.47
N ALA A 178 11.25 -0.36 22.85
CA ALA A 178 11.97 -1.29 23.71
C ALA A 178 13.26 -1.84 23.07
N LEU A 179 13.25 -2.05 21.75
CA LEU A 179 14.41 -2.55 21.01
C LEU A 179 15.52 -1.50 20.86
N VAL A 180 15.14 -0.26 20.56
CA VAL A 180 16.09 0.85 20.32
C VAL A 180 16.56 1.48 21.64
N GLY A 181 15.77 1.32 22.70
CA GLY A 181 15.99 1.94 24.01
C GLY A 181 15.45 3.37 24.06
N THR A 182 15.04 3.81 25.25
CA THR A 182 14.74 5.21 25.52
C THR A 182 16.06 5.93 25.78
N ARG A 183 16.32 7.03 25.04
CA ARG A 183 17.42 7.94 25.37
C ARG A 183 17.21 8.59 26.74
#